data_AF-A0A2I0UR73-F1
#
_entry.id   AF-A0A2I0UR73-F1
#
_cell.length_a   1.000
_cell.length_b   1.000
_cell.length_c   1.000
_cell.angle_alpha   90.00
_cell.angle_beta   90.00
_cell.angle_gamma   90.00
#
_symmetry.space_group_name_H-M   'P 1'
#
loop_
_entity.id
_entity.type
_entity.pdbx_description
1 polymer ?
#
loop_
_entity_poly.entity_id
_entity_poly.type
_entity_poly.pdbx_seq_one_letter_code
_entity_poly.pdbx_strand_id
1 'polypeptide(L)'
;MTCQTYSFFVLSIVMIYFGRFGNSLILAQLQNDIDQLKADFNSSHSDVADGGSIFTGKLDNWTERNEKRIILSQIVSMYLKMLNNTDKSKAHVRHISEELYTLKNNLDDGSKKVEVIMYLANLQMSDLKTQRKAVNELFSVLQKLVENSTIKRKRSQSQLRCRC
;
A
#
# COMPACT_ATOMS: atom_id res chain seq x y z
N MET A 1 16.53 -34.35 -17.12
CA MET A 1 16.04 -33.90 -15.79
C MET A 1 16.55 -32.47 -15.49
N THR A 2 16.08 -31.46 -16.24
CA THR A 2 16.56 -30.07 -16.10
C THR A 2 15.45 -29.02 -16.21
N CYS A 3 14.20 -29.42 -16.44
CA CYS A 3 13.07 -28.50 -16.59
C CYS A 3 12.46 -28.05 -15.25
N GLN A 4 12.80 -28.73 -14.14
CA GLN A 4 12.16 -28.51 -12.84
C GLN A 4 12.87 -27.42 -12.01
N THR A 5 14.16 -27.19 -12.23
CA THR A 5 14.96 -26.19 -11.50
C THR A 5 14.72 -24.76 -11.98
N TYR A 6 14.49 -24.55 -13.28
CA TYR A 6 14.21 -23.21 -13.82
C TYR A 6 12.89 -22.61 -13.28
N SER A 7 11.89 -23.45 -13.00
CA SER A 7 10.61 -23.01 -12.43
C SER A 7 10.77 -22.45 -11.00
N PHE A 8 11.60 -23.07 -10.16
CA PHE A 8 11.85 -22.59 -8.80
C PHE A 8 12.67 -21.30 -8.74
N PHE A 9 13.62 -21.11 -9.65
CA PHE A 9 14.39 -19.87 -9.73
C PHE A 9 13.53 -18.68 -10.17
N VAL A 10 12.63 -18.89 -11.14
CA VAL A 10 11.71 -17.83 -11.60
C VAL A 10 10.74 -17.44 -10.47
N LEU A 11 10.18 -18.42 -9.74
CA LEU A 11 9.34 -18.15 -8.58
C LEU A 11 10.09 -17.40 -7.46
N SER A 12 11.35 -17.73 -7.24
CA SER A 12 12.19 -17.08 -6.22
C SER A 12 12.48 -15.62 -6.58
N ILE A 13 12.70 -15.32 -7.86
CA ILE A 13 12.93 -13.94 -8.33
C ILE A 13 11.65 -13.10 -8.21
N VAL A 14 10.47 -13.65 -8.53
CA VAL A 14 9.18 -12.97 -8.32
C VAL A 14 8.95 -12.65 -6.83
N MET A 15 9.30 -13.58 -5.92
CA MET A 15 9.20 -13.38 -4.47
C MET A 15 10.17 -12.31 -3.93
N ILE A 16 11.31 -12.10 -4.59
CA ILE A 16 12.30 -11.08 -4.22
C ILE A 16 11.88 -9.67 -4.68
N TYR A 17 11.27 -9.53 -5.87
CA TYR A 17 10.77 -8.22 -6.34
C TYR A 17 9.58 -7.70 -5.51
N PHE A 18 8.77 -8.62 -4.97
CA PHE A 18 7.68 -8.33 -4.03
C PHE A 18 8.09 -8.29 -2.56
N GLY A 19 9.40 -8.33 -2.25
CA GLY A 19 9.99 -8.02 -0.94
C GLY A 19 9.05 -8.21 0.25
N ARG A 20 8.82 -9.47 0.67
CA ARG A 20 8.11 -9.85 1.91
C ARG A 20 6.83 -9.03 2.18
N PHE A 21 5.93 -8.92 1.21
CA PHE A 21 4.57 -8.51 1.50
C PHE A 21 3.61 -9.69 1.37
N GLY A 22 3.29 -10.29 2.53
CA GLY A 22 2.35 -11.40 2.68
C GLY A 22 2.99 -12.77 2.45
N ASN A 23 3.10 -13.57 3.50
CA ASN A 23 3.32 -15.00 3.35
C ASN A 23 2.18 -15.55 2.48
N SER A 24 2.47 -16.07 1.29
CA SER A 24 1.48 -16.80 0.47
C SER A 24 0.78 -17.91 1.27
N LEU A 25 1.45 -18.40 2.32
CA LEU A 25 0.95 -19.34 3.31
C LEU A 25 -0.23 -18.80 4.15
N ILE A 26 -0.22 -17.51 4.53
CA ILE A 26 -1.31 -16.86 5.30
C ILE A 26 -2.55 -16.71 4.43
N LEU A 27 -2.39 -16.35 3.15
CA LEU A 27 -3.53 -16.18 2.24
C LEU A 27 -4.24 -17.52 1.97
N ALA A 28 -3.48 -18.60 1.81
CA ALA A 28 -4.04 -19.94 1.64
C ALA A 28 -4.78 -20.43 2.89
N GLN A 29 -4.28 -20.08 4.08
CA GLN A 29 -4.92 -20.40 5.36
C GLN A 29 -6.20 -19.59 5.59
N LEU A 30 -6.23 -18.33 5.13
CA LEU A 30 -7.37 -17.43 5.31
C LEU A 30 -8.49 -17.63 4.29
N GLN A 31 -8.25 -18.40 3.22
CA GLN A 31 -9.20 -18.56 2.12
C GLN A 31 -10.56 -19.08 2.60
N ASN A 32 -10.57 -20.10 3.46
CA ASN A 32 -11.81 -20.68 4.01
C ASN A 32 -12.59 -19.66 4.84
N ASP A 33 -11.90 -18.87 5.65
CA ASP A 33 -12.52 -17.83 6.47
C ASP A 33 -13.08 -16.70 5.62
N ILE A 34 -12.36 -16.31 4.56
CA ILE A 34 -12.82 -15.32 3.58
C ILE A 34 -14.08 -15.82 2.88
N ASP A 35 -14.15 -17.08 2.50
CA ASP A 35 -15.31 -17.62 1.81
C ASP A 35 -16.55 -17.71 2.73
N GLN A 36 -16.36 -18.02 4.02
CA GLN A 36 -17.41 -17.89 5.04
C GLN A 36 -17.86 -16.43 5.23
N LEU A 37 -16.91 -15.50 5.26
CA LEU A 37 -17.21 -14.08 5.36
C LEU A 37 -17.99 -13.57 4.14
N LYS A 38 -17.62 -14.01 2.93
CA LYS A 38 -18.36 -13.71 1.70
C LYS A 38 -19.80 -14.21 1.77
N ALA A 39 -20.00 -15.42 2.28
CA ALA A 39 -21.32 -15.99 2.47
C ALA A 39 -22.16 -15.18 3.47
N ASP A 40 -21.57 -14.79 4.61
CA ASP A 40 -22.22 -13.93 5.62
C ASP A 40 -22.70 -12.59 5.05
N PHE A 41 -21.90 -11.98 4.17
CA PHE A 41 -22.21 -10.71 3.54
C PHE A 41 -23.03 -10.86 2.24
N ASN A 42 -23.41 -12.08 1.86
CA ASN A 42 -24.06 -12.39 0.59
C ASN A 42 -23.33 -11.78 -0.63
N SER A 43 -21.99 -11.84 -0.64
CA SER A 43 -21.16 -11.11 -1.60
C SER A 43 -21.21 -11.65 -3.04
N SER A 44 -22.01 -12.69 -3.28
CA SER A 44 -22.27 -13.25 -4.63
C SER A 44 -23.58 -12.74 -5.21
N HIS A 45 -24.27 -11.84 -4.51
CA HIS A 45 -25.47 -11.20 -5.02
C HIS A 45 -25.14 -10.34 -6.25
N SER A 46 -26.10 -10.21 -7.17
CA SER A 46 -25.86 -9.63 -8.50
C SER A 46 -25.49 -8.15 -8.48
N ASP A 47 -25.92 -7.42 -7.45
CA ASP A 47 -25.64 -5.99 -7.26
C ASP A 47 -24.18 -5.71 -6.87
N VAL A 48 -23.43 -6.71 -6.41
CA VAL A 48 -22.04 -6.55 -5.98
C VAL A 48 -21.10 -6.20 -7.13
N ALA A 49 -21.47 -6.55 -8.37
CA ALA A 49 -20.71 -6.18 -9.56
C ALA A 49 -21.02 -4.75 -10.06
N ASP A 50 -22.10 -4.13 -9.59
CA ASP A 50 -22.52 -2.81 -10.04
C ASP A 50 -21.53 -1.74 -9.56
N GLY A 51 -21.17 -0.81 -10.45
CA GLY A 51 -20.23 0.27 -10.13
C GLY A 51 -18.74 -0.13 -10.08
N GLY A 52 -18.41 -1.40 -10.37
CA GLY A 52 -17.04 -1.89 -10.49
C GLY A 52 -16.32 -2.08 -9.14
N SER A 53 -15.02 -2.35 -9.20
CA SER A 53 -14.25 -2.68 -7.98
C SER A 53 -14.06 -1.48 -7.05
N ILE A 54 -14.29 -1.69 -5.74
CA ILE A 54 -14.12 -0.63 -4.72
C ILE A 54 -12.64 -0.24 -4.52
N PHE A 55 -11.76 -1.25 -4.45
CA PHE A 55 -10.35 -1.07 -4.10
C PHE A 55 -9.37 -1.49 -5.20
N THR A 56 -9.57 -2.67 -5.80
CA THR A 56 -8.56 -3.29 -6.67
C THR A 56 -8.26 -2.46 -7.91
N GLY A 57 -9.27 -1.97 -8.65
CA GLY A 57 -9.06 -1.11 -9.82
C GLY A 57 -8.44 0.24 -9.47
N LYS A 58 -8.58 0.73 -8.23
CA LYS A 58 -7.91 1.96 -7.78
C LYS A 58 -6.44 1.72 -7.44
N LEU A 59 -6.05 0.49 -7.13
CA LEU A 59 -4.67 0.12 -6.80
C LEU A 59 -3.78 -0.03 -8.05
N ASP A 60 -4.36 -0.20 -9.24
CA ASP A 60 -3.61 -0.40 -10.49
C ASP A 60 -2.71 0.79 -10.86
N ASN A 61 -3.11 2.00 -10.48
CA ASN A 61 -2.34 3.23 -10.74
C ASN A 61 -1.18 3.44 -9.75
N TRP A 62 -1.10 2.65 -8.67
CA TRP A 62 -0.07 2.80 -7.62
C TRP A 62 1.09 1.83 -7.87
N THR A 63 2.04 2.30 -8.68
CA THR A 63 3.19 1.48 -9.11
C THR A 63 4.35 1.54 -8.11
N GLU A 64 4.52 2.65 -7.39
CA GLU A 64 5.61 2.78 -6.43
C GLU A 64 5.33 2.02 -5.13
N ARG A 65 6.30 1.21 -4.68
CA ARG A 65 6.18 0.38 -3.47
C ARG A 65 5.78 1.18 -2.23
N ASN A 66 6.38 2.35 -2.03
CA ASN A 66 6.13 3.16 -0.85
C ASN A 66 4.72 3.73 -0.84
N GLU A 67 4.28 4.26 -1.98
CA GLU A 67 2.92 4.80 -2.14
C GLU A 67 1.87 3.71 -1.99
N LYS A 68 2.10 2.54 -2.60
CA LYS A 68 1.22 1.38 -2.47
C LYS A 68 1.05 0.94 -1.02
N ARG A 69 2.12 0.98 -0.21
CA ARG A 69 2.04 0.67 1.23
C ARG A 69 1.16 1.66 2.00
N ILE A 70 1.17 2.95 1.63
CA ILE A 70 0.33 3.97 2.27
C ILE A 70 -1.15 3.65 2.02
N ILE A 71 -1.53 3.39 0.77
CA ILE A 71 -2.92 3.09 0.43
C ILE A 71 -3.39 1.75 1.01
N LEU A 72 -2.54 0.71 0.97
CA LEU A 72 -2.87 -0.58 1.59
C LEU A 72 -3.09 -0.47 3.10
N SER A 73 -2.32 0.37 3.81
CA SER A 73 -2.52 0.64 5.25
C SER A 73 -3.91 1.21 5.53
N GLN A 74 -4.38 2.10 4.66
CA GLN A 74 -5.71 2.69 4.76
C GLN A 74 -6.81 1.66 4.46
N ILE A 75 -6.65 0.85 3.41
CA ILE A 75 -7.60 -0.21 3.05
C ILE A 75 -7.74 -1.23 4.19
N VAL A 76 -6.62 -1.68 4.78
CA VAL A 76 -6.64 -2.58 5.94
C VAL A 76 -7.40 -1.96 7.11
N SER A 77 -7.19 -0.66 7.38
CA SER A 77 -7.94 0.05 8.42
C SER A 77 -9.44 0.14 8.12
N MET A 78 -9.84 0.27 6.85
CA MET A 78 -11.24 0.24 6.45
C MET A 78 -11.87 -1.14 6.65
N TYR A 79 -11.17 -2.22 6.30
CA TYR A 79 -11.65 -3.58 6.57
C TYR A 79 -11.81 -3.85 8.07
N LEU A 80 -10.83 -3.46 8.89
CA LEU A 80 -10.95 -3.58 10.36
C LEU A 80 -12.14 -2.77 10.90
N LYS A 81 -12.40 -1.57 10.37
CA LYS A 81 -13.56 -0.77 10.74
C LYS A 81 -14.88 -1.45 10.34
N MET A 82 -14.93 -2.08 9.16
CA MET A 82 -16.10 -2.85 8.71
C MET A 82 -16.36 -4.04 9.64
N LEU A 83 -15.32 -4.84 9.93
CA LEU A 83 -15.43 -6.03 10.78
C LEU A 83 -15.75 -5.72 12.23
N ASN A 84 -15.46 -4.51 12.71
CA ASN A 84 -15.86 -4.08 14.04
C ASN A 84 -17.38 -4.06 14.24
N ASN A 85 -18.15 -3.89 13.17
CA ASN A 85 -19.61 -3.90 13.20
C ASN A 85 -20.21 -5.29 12.90
N THR A 86 -19.36 -6.30 12.66
CA THR A 86 -19.78 -7.68 12.40
C THR A 86 -19.80 -8.48 13.69
N ASP A 87 -20.55 -9.59 13.70
CA ASP A 87 -20.59 -10.53 14.81
C ASP A 87 -19.20 -11.17 15.05
N LYS A 88 -18.53 -10.72 16.11
CA LYS A 88 -17.19 -11.18 16.51
C LYS A 88 -17.19 -12.54 17.20
N SER A 89 -18.37 -13.12 17.51
CA SER A 89 -18.45 -14.48 18.03
C SER A 89 -18.07 -15.52 16.98
N LYS A 90 -18.20 -15.17 15.69
CA LYS A 90 -17.83 -16.00 14.55
C LYS A 90 -16.31 -16.15 14.45
N ALA A 91 -15.85 -17.40 14.41
CA ALA A 91 -14.42 -17.73 14.42
C ALA A 91 -13.66 -17.13 13.23
N HIS A 92 -14.23 -17.18 12.03
CA HIS A 92 -13.62 -16.62 10.81
C HIS A 92 -13.49 -15.09 10.87
N VAL A 93 -14.48 -14.39 11.42
CA VAL A 93 -14.42 -12.92 11.60
C VAL A 93 -13.29 -12.54 12.56
N ARG A 94 -13.15 -13.29 13.67
CA ARG A 94 -12.08 -13.07 14.64
C ARG A 94 -10.70 -13.32 14.01
N HIS A 95 -10.52 -14.46 13.34
CA HIS A 95 -9.24 -14.83 12.74
C HIS A 95 -8.82 -13.83 11.64
N ILE A 96 -9.74 -13.44 10.75
CA ILE A 96 -9.47 -12.40 9.74
C ILE A 96 -9.09 -11.07 10.40
N SER A 97 -9.77 -10.68 11.48
CA SER A 97 -9.47 -9.45 12.19
C SER A 97 -8.05 -9.47 12.80
N GLU A 98 -7.66 -10.58 13.42
CA GLU A 98 -6.32 -10.77 14.02
C GLU A 98 -5.21 -10.68 12.95
N GLU A 99 -5.40 -11.32 11.80
CA GLU A 99 -4.47 -11.24 10.67
C GLU A 99 -4.38 -9.80 10.11
N LEU A 100 -5.52 -9.12 9.95
CA LEU A 100 -5.55 -7.73 9.50
C LEU A 100 -4.88 -6.78 10.50
N TYR A 101 -5.01 -7.00 11.81
CA TYR A 101 -4.29 -6.23 12.83
C TYR A 101 -2.78 -6.45 12.73
N THR A 102 -2.35 -7.69 12.52
CA THR A 102 -0.92 -8.02 12.31
C THR A 102 -0.38 -7.32 11.06
N LEU A 103 -1.12 -7.37 9.95
CA LEU A 103 -0.78 -6.67 8.70
C LEU A 103 -0.71 -5.15 8.91
N LYS A 104 -1.67 -4.57 9.64
CA LYS A 104 -1.71 -3.14 9.95
C LYS A 104 -0.47 -2.69 10.72
N ASN A 105 -0.05 -3.46 11.73
CA ASN A 105 1.14 -3.15 12.53
C ASN A 105 2.42 -3.16 11.68
N ASN A 106 2.49 -4.01 10.64
CA ASN A 106 3.60 -4.03 9.68
C ASN A 106 3.56 -2.89 8.65
N LEU A 107 2.44 -2.15 8.59
CA LEU A 107 2.16 -1.04 7.67
C LEU A 107 2.13 0.33 8.35
N ASP A 108 2.57 0.42 9.62
CA ASP A 108 2.31 1.55 10.53
C ASP A 108 2.71 2.93 9.97
N ASP A 109 3.80 3.02 9.23
CA ASP A 109 4.28 4.28 8.62
C ASP A 109 3.28 4.89 7.60
N GLY A 110 2.40 4.09 7.02
CA GLY A 110 1.39 4.57 6.07
C GLY A 110 0.33 5.46 6.71
N SER A 111 -0.08 5.16 7.94
CA SER A 111 -1.17 5.86 8.63
C SER A 111 -0.84 7.34 8.88
N LYS A 112 0.37 7.63 9.35
CA LYS A 112 0.88 8.99 9.57
C LYS A 112 0.92 9.81 8.29
N LYS A 113 1.29 9.18 7.17
CA LYS A 113 1.34 9.85 5.85
C LYS A 113 -0.06 10.22 5.36
N VAL A 114 -1.05 9.35 5.55
CA VAL A 114 -2.45 9.65 5.22
C VAL A 114 -2.98 10.81 6.07
N GLU A 115 -2.65 10.86 7.36
CA GLU A 115 -3.06 11.96 8.25
C GLU A 115 -2.50 13.32 7.75
N VAL A 116 -1.22 13.36 7.37
CA VAL A 116 -0.61 14.55 6.77
C VAL A 116 -1.32 14.95 5.47
N ILE A 117 -1.59 13.99 4.57
CA ILE A 117 -2.29 14.26 3.30
C ILE A 117 -3.69 14.83 3.59
N MET A 118 -4.43 14.24 4.54
CA MET A 118 -5.76 14.69 4.92
C MET A 118 -5.74 16.07 5.57
N TYR A 119 -4.76 16.35 6.42
CA TYR A 119 -4.54 17.69 6.98
C TYR A 119 -4.33 18.72 5.86
N LEU A 120 -3.43 18.44 4.92
CA LEU A 120 -3.15 19.33 3.79
C LEU A 120 -4.38 19.55 2.90
N ALA A 121 -5.15 18.49 2.62
CA ALA A 121 -6.36 18.58 1.80
C ALA A 121 -7.48 19.42 2.45
N ASN A 122 -7.53 19.47 3.78
CA ASN A 122 -8.54 20.20 4.54
C ASN A 122 -8.08 21.62 4.97
N LEU A 123 -6.89 22.07 4.53
CA LEU A 123 -6.42 23.43 4.82
C LEU A 123 -7.39 24.47 4.23
N GLN A 124 -7.81 25.42 5.06
CA GLN A 124 -8.63 26.54 4.62
C GLN A 124 -7.77 27.56 3.88
N MET A 125 -7.57 27.37 2.58
CA MET A 125 -6.77 28.27 1.74
C MET A 125 -7.40 29.65 1.55
N SER A 126 -8.62 29.87 2.02
CA SER A 126 -9.27 31.19 2.12
C SER A 126 -8.87 31.97 3.37
N ASP A 127 -8.33 31.32 4.40
CA ASP A 127 -7.89 31.99 5.62
C ASP A 127 -6.59 32.77 5.36
N LEU A 128 -6.61 34.08 5.67
CA LEU A 128 -5.51 35.00 5.41
C LEU A 128 -4.22 34.58 6.14
N LYS A 129 -4.33 34.00 7.34
CA LYS A 129 -3.17 33.53 8.10
C LYS A 129 -2.53 32.32 7.43
N THR A 130 -3.33 31.38 6.96
CA THR A 130 -2.89 30.22 6.18
C THR A 130 -2.22 30.64 4.88
N GLN A 131 -2.82 31.59 4.15
CA GLN A 131 -2.22 32.14 2.92
C GLN A 131 -0.85 32.77 3.16
N ARG A 132 -0.73 33.63 4.18
CA ARG A 132 0.55 34.27 4.53
C ARG A 132 1.64 33.25 4.84
N LYS A 133 1.31 32.17 5.57
CA LYS A 133 2.25 31.07 5.84
C LYS A 133 2.64 30.32 4.56
N ALA A 134 1.67 29.95 3.73
CA ALA A 134 1.91 29.25 2.48
C ALA A 134 2.82 30.05 1.54
N VAL A 135 2.61 31.37 1.43
CA VAL A 135 3.46 32.26 0.64
C VAL A 135 4.86 32.37 1.22
N ASN A 136 5.00 32.44 2.55
CA ASN A 136 6.30 32.50 3.22
C ASN A 136 7.14 31.22 3.00
N GLU A 137 6.50 30.06 2.89
CA GLU A 137 7.17 28.77 2.68
C GLU A 137 7.33 28.40 1.20
N LEU A 138 6.73 29.16 0.28
CA LEU A 138 6.63 28.83 -1.14
C LEU A 138 8.00 28.57 -1.79
N PHE A 139 8.99 29.41 -1.51
CA PHE A 139 10.32 29.23 -2.08
C PHE A 139 10.96 27.90 -1.65
N SER A 140 10.86 27.55 -0.37
CA SER A 140 11.38 26.28 0.15
C SER A 140 10.65 25.06 -0.43
N VAL A 141 9.34 25.17 -0.68
CA VAL A 141 8.57 24.12 -1.37
C VAL A 141 9.08 23.94 -2.80
N LEU A 142 9.29 25.03 -3.54
CA LEU A 142 9.83 24.99 -4.90
C LEU A 142 11.24 24.37 -4.94
N GLN A 143 12.10 24.69 -3.98
CA GLN A 143 13.43 24.07 -3.86
C GLN A 143 13.35 22.55 -3.69
N LYS A 144 12.50 22.07 -2.77
CA LYS A 144 12.31 20.62 -2.53
C LYS A 144 11.81 19.88 -3.77
N LEU A 145 10.95 20.51 -4.59
CA LEU A 145 10.48 19.93 -5.84
C LEU A 145 11.61 19.74 -6.85
N VAL A 146 12.52 20.72 -6.96
CA VAL A 146 13.68 20.63 -7.85
C VAL A 146 14.66 19.56 -7.36
N GLU A 147 14.97 19.52 -6.06
CA GLU A 147 15.90 18.54 -5.49
C GLU A 147 15.45 17.09 -5.76
N ASN A 148 14.15 16.81 -5.60
CA ASN A 148 13.57 15.49 -5.85
C ASN A 148 13.54 15.12 -7.34
N SER A 149 13.56 16.10 -8.25
CA SER A 149 13.65 15.85 -9.71
C SER A 149 15.07 15.54 -10.17
N THR A 150 16.08 16.03 -9.45
CA THR A 150 17.49 15.80 -9.76
C THR A 150 17.97 14.46 -9.20
N ILE A 151 17.57 13.36 -9.85
CA ILE A 151 18.33 12.10 -9.76
C ILE A 151 19.76 12.44 -10.21
N LYS A 152 20.66 12.66 -9.25
CA LYS A 152 22.06 12.96 -9.51
C LYS A 152 22.61 11.85 -10.41
N ARG A 153 22.80 12.16 -11.70
CA ARG A 153 23.57 11.31 -12.63
C ARG A 153 24.90 11.05 -11.94
N LYS A 154 25.09 9.82 -11.46
CA LYS A 154 26.37 9.35 -10.94
C LYS A 154 27.30 9.39 -12.15
N ARG A 155 28.09 10.47 -12.27
CA ARG A 155 29.10 10.64 -13.32
C ARG A 155 29.96 9.38 -13.23
N SER A 156 29.89 8.50 -14.24
CA SER A 156 30.77 7.34 -14.28
C SER A 156 32.19 7.89 -14.41
N GLN A 157 32.89 7.98 -13.28
CA GLN A 157 34.35 8.03 -13.34
C GLN A 157 34.76 6.65 -13.84
N SER A 158 34.83 6.50 -15.16
CA SER A 158 35.64 5.46 -15.78
C SER A 158 37.03 5.66 -15.21
N GLN A 159 37.46 4.74 -14.36
CA GLN A 159 38.86 4.62 -13.99
C GLN A 159 39.62 4.42 -15.29
N LEU A 160 40.25 5.48 -15.80
CA LEU A 160 41.28 5.35 -16.82
C LEU A 160 42.34 4.44 -16.21
N ARG A 161 42.35 3.18 -16.64
CA ARG A 161 43.49 2.28 -16.43
C ARG A 161 44.67 2.90 -17.18
N CYS A 162 45.53 3.62 -16.48
CA CYS A 162 46.90 3.81 -16.92
C CYS A 162 47.52 2.41 -17.03
N ARG A 163 47.80 1.97 -18.27
CA ARG A 163 48.77 0.91 -18.52
C ARG A 163 50.14 1.58 -18.58
N CYS A 164 50.96 1.34 -17.57
CA CYS A 164 52.41 1.40 -17.67
C CYS A 164 52.92 -0.02 -17.45
#